data_AF-G2KUU4-F1
#
_entry.id   AF-G2KUU4-F1
#
_cell.length_a   1.000
_cell.length_b   1.000
_cell.length_c   1.000
_cell.angle_alpha   90.00
_cell.angle_beta   90.00
_cell.angle_gamma   90.00
#
_symmetry.space_group_name_H-M   'P 1'
#
loop_
_entity.id
_entity.type
_entity.pdbx_description
1 polymer ?
#
loop_
_entity_poly.entity_id
_entity_poly.type
_entity_poly.pdbx_seq_one_letter_code
_entity_poly.pdbx_strand_id
1 'polypeptide(L)'
;MRHDDPDFQGATFEKIIDGIDEIRPISEKYDATVAQIVIAWYIKNPNISVVIPGAKKPEQVKSNVKALNINLTDAEYQLIDEKL
;
A
#
# COMPACT_ATOMS: atom_id res chain seq x y z
N MET A 1 -20.76 -6.60 1.27
CA MET A 1 -19.67 -7.21 0.45
C MET A 1 -18.37 -7.42 1.22
N ARG A 2 -18.14 -6.89 2.43
CA ARG A 2 -16.96 -7.24 3.27
C ARG A 2 -17.32 -7.90 4.62
N HIS A 3 -18.60 -8.20 4.83
CA HIS A 3 -19.07 -8.72 6.12
C HIS A 3 -18.55 -10.13 6.40
N ASP A 4 -18.43 -10.95 5.36
CA ASP A 4 -18.04 -12.36 5.45
C ASP A 4 -16.55 -12.61 5.12
N ASP A 5 -15.79 -11.55 4.87
CA ASP A 5 -14.37 -11.64 4.52
C ASP A 5 -13.52 -11.72 5.81
N PRO A 6 -12.69 -12.76 6.00
CA PRO A 6 -11.90 -12.94 7.21
C PRO A 6 -10.87 -11.82 7.41
N ASP A 7 -10.41 -11.16 6.35
CA ASP A 7 -9.46 -10.04 6.45
C ASP A 7 -10.10 -8.80 7.11
N PHE A 8 -11.42 -8.77 7.20
CA PHE A 8 -12.19 -7.69 7.82
C PHE A 8 -12.87 -8.12 9.13
N GLN A 9 -12.39 -9.20 9.77
CA GLN A 9 -12.97 -9.75 11.00
C GLN A 9 -11.93 -10.10 12.07
N GLY A 10 -12.32 -9.86 13.33
CA GLY A 10 -11.62 -10.34 14.53
C GLY A 10 -10.12 -10.06 14.54
N ALA A 11 -9.35 -11.03 15.02
CA ALA A 11 -7.90 -10.93 15.19
C ALA A 11 -7.13 -10.75 13.87
N THR A 12 -7.66 -11.24 12.74
CA THR A 12 -7.02 -11.07 11.42
C THR A 12 -7.06 -9.60 11.01
N PHE A 13 -8.20 -8.94 11.20
CA PHE A 13 -8.33 -7.51 10.92
C PHE A 13 -7.39 -6.68 11.80
N GLU A 14 -7.33 -6.98 13.10
CA GLU A 14 -6.40 -6.30 14.02
C GLU A 14 -4.95 -6.44 13.55
N LYS A 15 -4.52 -7.66 13.16
CA LYS A 15 -3.18 -7.90 12.63
C LYS A 15 -2.89 -7.11 11.35
N ILE A 16 -3.86 -6.98 10.45
CA ILE A 16 -3.72 -6.17 9.22
C ILE A 16 -3.58 -4.69 9.57
N ILE A 17 -4.34 -4.20 10.55
CA ILE A 17 -4.23 -2.81 11.02
C ILE A 17 -2.85 -2.57 11.63
N ASP A 18 -2.34 -3.49 12.45
CA ASP A 18 -0.99 -3.39 13.03
C ASP A 18 0.09 -3.30 11.94
N GLY A 19 -0.01 -4.14 10.90
CA GLY A 19 0.90 -4.07 9.75
C GLY A 19 0.81 -2.75 8.97
N ILE A 20 -0.39 -2.20 8.82
CA ILE A 20 -0.61 -0.88 8.21
C ILE A 20 0.02 0.24 9.05
N ASP A 21 -0.06 0.15 10.38
CA ASP A 21 0.50 1.16 11.28
C ASP A 21 2.04 1.18 11.24
N GLU A 22 2.69 0.04 11.04
CA GLU A 22 4.14 -0.06 10.79
C GLU A 22 4.57 0.60 9.46
N ILE A 23 3.67 0.66 8.46
CA ILE A 23 3.93 1.30 7.16
C ILE A 23 3.70 2.83 7.22
N ARG A 24 2.93 3.31 8.20
CA ARG A 24 2.53 4.72 8.32
C ARG A 24 3.72 5.70 8.39
N PRO A 25 4.82 5.44 9.14
CA PRO A 25 5.98 6.32 9.15
C PRO A 25 6.64 6.49 7.77
N ILE A 26 6.62 5.44 6.93
CA ILE A 26 7.12 5.53 5.55
C ILE A 26 6.21 6.45 4.74
N SER A 27 4.89 6.32 4.89
CA SER A 27 3.95 7.21 4.19
C SER A 27 4.16 8.68 4.54
N GLU A 28 4.42 8.98 5.81
CA GLU A 28 4.73 10.34 6.29
C GLU A 28 6.05 10.86 5.72
N LYS A 29 7.10 10.02 5.69
CA LYS A 29 8.41 10.38 5.11
C LYS A 29 8.30 10.84 3.66
N TYR A 30 7.40 10.24 2.88
CA TYR A 30 7.22 10.56 1.46
C TYR A 30 6.10 11.57 1.18
N ASP A 31 5.47 12.15 2.21
CA ASP A 31 4.27 12.99 2.08
C ASP A 31 3.19 12.30 1.22
N ALA A 32 2.96 11.02 1.51
CA ALA A 32 2.12 10.12 0.72
C ALA A 32 1.10 9.40 1.61
N THR A 33 0.06 8.87 0.97
CA THR A 33 -0.90 7.97 1.61
C THR A 33 -0.33 6.55 1.67
N VAL A 34 -0.75 5.75 2.66
CA VAL A 34 -0.42 4.32 2.71
C VAL A 34 -0.78 3.60 1.41
N ALA A 35 -1.92 3.93 0.78
CA ALA A 35 -2.31 3.36 -0.50
C ALA A 35 -1.28 3.64 -1.62
N GLN A 36 -0.72 4.85 -1.67
CA GLN A 36 0.34 5.19 -2.63
C GLN A 36 1.64 4.45 -2.33
N ILE A 37 1.99 4.25 -1.05
CA ILE A 37 3.15 3.46 -0.64
C ILE A 37 3.01 2.00 -1.11
N VAL A 38 1.85 1.39 -0.92
CA VAL A 38 1.58 0.01 -1.37
C VAL A 38 1.64 -0.11 -2.90
N ILE A 39 1.10 0.87 -3.64
CA ILE A 39 1.23 0.90 -5.10
C ILE A 39 2.70 1.02 -5.51
N ALA A 40 3.49 1.87 -4.86
CA ALA A 40 4.92 2.03 -5.12
C ALA A 40 5.71 0.75 -4.81
N TRP A 41 5.33 0.02 -3.77
CA TRP A 41 5.89 -1.29 -3.44
C TRP A 41 5.64 -2.30 -4.56
N TYR A 42 4.41 -2.40 -5.09
CA TYR A 42 4.12 -3.24 -6.25
C TYR A 42 4.93 -2.84 -7.49
N ILE A 43 5.08 -1.54 -7.75
CA ILE A 43 5.88 -1.03 -8.89
C ILE A 43 7.35 -1.40 -8.76
N LYS A 44 7.90 -1.38 -7.55
CA LYS A 44 9.31 -1.70 -7.30
C LYS A 44 9.64 -3.19 -7.46
N ASN A 45 8.65 -4.08 -7.32
CA ASN A 45 8.87 -5.52 -7.43
C ASN A 45 9.30 -5.90 -8.86
N PRO A 46 10.51 -6.48 -9.07
CA PRO A 46 11.02 -6.80 -10.40
C PRO A 46 10.20 -7.87 -11.14
N ASN A 47 9.35 -8.62 -10.44
CA ASN A 47 8.48 -9.64 -11.03
C ASN A 47 7.13 -9.08 -11.50
N ILE A 48 6.87 -7.77 -11.32
CA ILE A 48 5.61 -7.13 -11.66
C ILE A 48 5.84 -6.16 -12.82
N SER A 49 5.26 -6.46 -13.97
CA SER A 49 5.40 -5.62 -15.17
C SER A 49 4.46 -4.41 -15.16
N VAL A 50 3.25 -4.56 -14.63
CA VAL A 50 2.20 -3.52 -14.69
C VAL A 50 1.33 -3.59 -13.43
N VAL A 51 1.03 -2.42 -12.85
CA VAL A 51 0.08 -2.25 -11.74
C VAL A 51 -1.16 -1.52 -12.25
N ILE A 52 -2.35 -2.07 -12.04
CA ILE A 52 -3.64 -1.51 -12.50
C ILE A 52 -4.52 -1.18 -11.27
N PRO A 53 -4.31 -0.04 -10.60
CA PRO A 53 -5.07 0.30 -9.41
C PRO A 53 -6.48 0.77 -9.78
N GLY A 54 -7.49 0.22 -9.10
CA GLY A 54 -8.89 0.61 -9.31
C GLY A 54 -9.17 2.06 -8.91
N ALA A 55 -10.08 2.72 -9.64
CA ALA A 55 -10.57 4.06 -9.34
C ALA A 55 -12.03 4.19 -9.78
N LYS A 56 -12.86 4.82 -8.94
CA LYS A 56 -14.26 5.15 -9.23
C LYS A 56 -14.46 6.65 -9.51
N LYS A 57 -13.53 7.50 -9.06
CA LYS A 57 -13.56 8.96 -9.23
C LYS A 57 -12.26 9.47 -9.85
N PRO A 58 -12.29 10.56 -10.63
CA PRO A 58 -11.08 11.14 -11.25
C PRO A 58 -9.98 11.48 -10.23
N GLU A 59 -10.34 11.91 -9.03
CA GLU A 59 -9.37 12.27 -7.99
C GLU A 59 -8.58 11.05 -7.51
N GLN A 60 -9.18 9.86 -7.55
CA GLN A 60 -8.49 8.61 -7.19
C GLN A 60 -7.44 8.26 -8.24
N VAL A 61 -7.71 8.49 -9.53
CA VAL A 61 -6.71 8.33 -10.59
C VAL A 61 -5.53 9.26 -10.33
N LYS A 62 -5.81 10.54 -10.07
CA LYS A 62 -4.76 11.54 -9.74
C LYS A 62 -3.96 11.13 -8.50
N SER A 63 -4.63 10.58 -7.48
CA SER A 63 -3.96 10.09 -6.27
C SER A 63 -3.06 8.88 -6.57
N ASN A 64 -3.57 7.90 -7.32
CA ASN A 64 -2.82 6.67 -7.66
C ASN A 64 -1.56 7.00 -8.48
N VAL A 65 -1.65 7.92 -9.44
CA VAL A 65 -0.51 8.33 -10.28
C VAL A 65 0.64 8.92 -9.47
N LYS A 66 0.36 9.58 -8.34
CA LYS A 66 1.42 10.13 -7.47
C LYS A 66 2.35 9.05 -6.88
N ALA A 67 1.91 7.80 -6.81
CA ALA A 67 2.74 6.68 -6.38
C ALA A 67 3.98 6.47 -7.27
N LEU A 68 3.93 6.88 -8.56
CA LEU A 68 5.06 6.79 -9.48
C LEU A 68 6.25 7.68 -9.08
N ASN A 69 6.03 8.68 -8.22
CA ASN A 69 7.07 9.58 -7.74
C ASN A 69 7.76 9.06 -6.47
N ILE A 70 7.33 7.91 -5.94
CA ILE A 70 7.83 7.34 -4.70
C ILE A 70 8.88 6.29 -5.05
N ASN A 71 10.13 6.59 -4.71
CA ASN A 71 11.25 5.65 -4.85
C ASN A 71 11.58 5.08 -3.47
N LEU A 72 10.98 3.94 -3.14
CA LEU A 72 11.25 3.22 -1.90
C LEU A 72 12.71 2.73 -1.88
N THR A 73 13.37 2.83 -0.74
CA THR A 73 14.66 2.16 -0.49
C THR A 73 14.47 0.64 -0.41
N ASP A 74 15.55 -0.14 -0.48
CA ASP A 74 15.45 -1.60 -0.35
C ASP A 74 15.01 -2.01 1.05
N ALA A 75 15.46 -1.28 2.08
CA ALA A 75 15.02 -1.49 3.46
C ALA A 75 13.51 -1.24 3.63
N GLU A 76 12.97 -0.17 3.04
CA GLU A 76 11.53 0.11 3.09
C GLU A 76 10.71 -0.90 2.30
N TYR A 77 11.21 -1.33 1.13
CA TYR A 77 10.57 -2.40 0.37
C TYR A 77 10.46 -3.69 1.20
N GLN A 78 11.55 -4.10 1.83
CA GLN A 78 11.61 -5.31 2.67
C GLN A 78 10.70 -5.19 3.90
N LEU A 79 10.66 -4.02 4.55
CA LEU A 79 9.75 -3.79 5.66
C LEU A 79 8.29 -3.97 5.23
N ILE A 80 7.91 -3.37 4.09
CA ILE A 80 6.54 -3.50 3.58
C ILE A 80 6.24 -4.96 3.19
N ASP A 81 7.19 -5.67 2.57
CA ASP A 81 7.08 -7.09 2.18
C ASP A 81 6.89 -8.03 3.39
N GLU A 82 7.44 -7.68 4.55
CA GLU A 82 7.26 -8.46 5.79
C GLU A 82 5.93 -8.19 6.50
N LYS A 83 5.39 -6.97 6.36
CA LYS A 83 4.19 -6.51 7.10
C LYS A 83 2.88 -6.65 6.33
N LEU A 84 2.94 -6.84 5.01
CA LEU A 84 1.80 -7.16 4.14
C LEU A 84 1.71 -8.67 3.87
#